data_AF-A0A662GIK4-F1
#
_entry.id   AF-A0A662GIK4-F1
#
_cell.length_a   1.000
_cell.length_b   1.000
_cell.length_c   1.000
_cell.angle_alpha   90.00
_cell.angle_beta   90.00
_cell.angle_gamma   90.00
#
_symmetry.space_group_name_H-M   'P 1'
#
loop_
_entity.id
_entity.type
_entity.pdbx_description
1 polymer ?
#
loop_
_entity_poly.entity_id
_entity_poly.type
_entity_poly.pdbx_seq_one_letter_code
_entity_poly.pdbx_strand_id
1 'polypeptide(L)'
;MDKYMIIIDANRILSSIDGRIYGQFIEHLGRCIYGGIWVGEDSKISNIKGFRKDVVEYVKAIKPAIVRWPGGNFASGYHFIDGIGPRNKRPIKLDLAWNEYESNNFGTDEFIKWIRLIGSQPYIVVNAGNGSPEEAAHWVEYTNRIGGTYYADLRRKYGHKEPYNVKLWGIGNELYGEWQIGFCVDGRECARRTIEFANEMKKVDGS
;
A
#
# COMPACT_ATOMS: atom_id res chain seq x y z
N MET A 1 -17.52 21.69 -41.99
CA MET A 1 -17.67 20.75 -40.85
C MET A 1 -16.94 19.48 -41.25
N ASP A 2 -15.84 19.18 -40.57
CA ASP A 2 -15.09 17.96 -40.83
C ASP A 2 -15.89 16.74 -40.37
N LYS A 3 -15.90 15.69 -41.17
CA LYS A 3 -16.53 14.40 -40.84
C LYS A 3 -15.46 13.45 -40.35
N TYR A 4 -15.61 12.95 -39.12
CA TYR A 4 -14.80 11.87 -38.59
C TYR A 4 -15.55 10.53 -38.73
N MET A 5 -14.81 9.46 -39.03
CA MET A 5 -15.34 8.10 -39.13
C MET A 5 -14.63 7.21 -38.12
N ILE A 6 -15.42 6.51 -37.29
CA ILE A 6 -14.94 5.50 -36.34
C ILE A 6 -15.47 4.15 -36.81
N ILE A 7 -14.58 3.17 -36.98
CA ILE A 7 -14.93 1.80 -37.37
C ILE A 7 -14.65 0.88 -36.18
N ILE A 8 -15.64 0.06 -35.81
CA ILE A 8 -15.52 -0.96 -34.78
C ILE A 8 -15.64 -2.33 -35.45
N ASP A 9 -14.55 -3.10 -35.47
CA ASP A 9 -14.49 -4.46 -36.02
C ASP A 9 -14.27 -5.46 -34.88
N ALA A 10 -15.30 -6.24 -34.55
CA ALA A 10 -15.27 -7.22 -33.46
C ALA A 10 -14.28 -8.37 -33.69
N ASN A 11 -13.77 -8.56 -34.91
CA ASN A 11 -12.74 -9.55 -35.21
C ASN A 11 -11.31 -9.02 -34.97
N ARG A 12 -11.14 -7.71 -34.80
CA ARG A 12 -9.84 -7.08 -34.47
C ARG A 12 -9.66 -7.00 -32.96
N ILE A 13 -9.43 -8.16 -32.35
CA ILE A 13 -9.18 -8.27 -30.91
C ILE A 13 -7.71 -7.93 -30.63
N LEU A 14 -7.45 -6.94 -29.76
CA LEU A 14 -6.09 -6.63 -29.29
C LEU A 14 -5.68 -7.55 -28.14
N SER A 15 -6.45 -7.55 -27.04
CA SER A 15 -6.21 -8.35 -25.85
C SER A 15 -7.41 -8.32 -24.90
N SER A 16 -7.40 -9.17 -23.87
CA SER A 16 -8.32 -9.05 -22.73
C SER A 16 -7.91 -7.86 -21.86
N ILE A 17 -8.89 -7.09 -21.40
CA ILE A 17 -8.66 -6.02 -20.43
C ILE A 17 -8.46 -6.64 -19.05
N ASP A 18 -7.28 -6.42 -18.46
CA ASP A 18 -7.04 -6.72 -17.06
C ASP A 18 -7.68 -5.64 -16.19
N GLY A 19 -8.59 -6.01 -15.28
CA GLY A 19 -9.30 -5.06 -14.43
C GLY A 19 -8.37 -4.17 -13.59
N ARG A 20 -7.13 -4.58 -13.33
CA ARG A 20 -6.13 -3.81 -12.58
C ARG A 20 -5.76 -2.48 -13.24
N ILE A 21 -6.04 -2.27 -14.54
CA ILE A 21 -5.88 -0.96 -15.17
C ILE A 21 -6.82 0.09 -14.57
N TYR A 22 -7.91 -0.34 -13.92
CA TYR A 22 -8.85 0.52 -13.18
C TYR A 22 -8.46 0.62 -11.69
N GLY A 23 -7.17 0.46 -11.38
CA GLY A 23 -6.63 0.62 -10.04
C GLY A 23 -6.65 2.07 -9.56
N GLN A 24 -6.46 2.25 -8.27
CA GLN A 24 -6.35 3.56 -7.62
C GLN A 24 -5.11 3.61 -6.74
N PHE A 25 -4.79 4.79 -6.23
CA PHE A 25 -3.61 5.01 -5.40
C PHE A 25 -3.95 5.94 -4.24
N ILE A 26 -3.52 5.56 -3.04
CA ILE A 26 -3.64 6.37 -1.83
C ILE A 26 -2.26 6.45 -1.17
N GLU A 27 -1.93 7.63 -0.64
CA GLU A 27 -0.65 7.90 0.00
C GLU A 27 -0.89 8.59 1.34
N HIS A 28 0.01 8.35 2.29
CA HIS A 28 0.16 9.20 3.46
C HIS A 28 0.71 10.57 3.04
N LEU A 29 -0.16 11.37 2.43
CA LEU A 29 0.13 12.68 1.87
C LEU A 29 -1.05 13.61 2.15
N GLY A 30 -0.79 14.67 2.92
CA GLY A 30 -1.78 15.67 3.29
C GLY A 30 -3.05 15.04 3.85
N ARG A 31 -4.16 15.21 3.12
CA ARG A 31 -5.50 14.78 3.59
C ARG A 31 -6.01 13.50 2.93
N CYS A 32 -5.19 12.78 2.19
CA CYS A 32 -5.62 11.54 1.54
C CYS A 32 -6.05 10.48 2.58
N ILE A 33 -5.18 10.19 3.55
CA ILE A 33 -5.50 9.31 4.67
C ILE A 33 -6.25 10.07 5.75
N TYR A 34 -5.60 11.03 6.42
CA TYR A 34 -6.16 11.71 7.59
C TYR A 34 -7.16 12.79 7.21
N GLY A 35 -8.41 12.63 7.64
CA GLY A 35 -9.54 13.49 7.27
C GLY A 35 -10.17 13.15 5.91
N GLY A 36 -9.47 12.34 5.09
CA GLY A 36 -9.99 11.70 3.88
C GLY A 36 -10.57 10.33 4.21
N ILE A 37 -9.80 9.27 4.00
CA ILE A 37 -10.22 7.88 4.24
C ILE A 37 -10.43 7.59 5.73
N TRP A 38 -9.54 8.08 6.59
CA TRP A 38 -9.50 7.80 8.02
C TRP A 38 -9.81 9.05 8.82
N VAL A 39 -10.85 8.97 9.64
CA VAL A 39 -11.27 10.04 10.57
C VAL A 39 -11.16 9.65 12.04
N GLY A 40 -10.86 8.38 12.33
CA GLY A 40 -10.83 7.82 13.69
C GLY A 40 -12.20 7.34 14.17
N GLU A 41 -12.21 6.31 15.03
CA GLU A 41 -13.44 5.66 15.51
C GLU A 41 -14.32 6.62 16.32
N ASP A 42 -13.68 7.47 17.14
CA ASP A 42 -14.35 8.47 18.00
C ASP A 42 -14.68 9.79 17.27
N SER A 43 -14.55 9.83 15.94
CA SER A 43 -14.80 11.04 15.16
C SER A 43 -16.26 11.46 15.19
N LYS A 44 -16.51 12.78 15.22
CA LYS A 44 -17.84 13.35 14.97
C LYS A 44 -18.29 13.16 13.52
N ILE A 45 -17.36 12.91 12.60
CA ILE A 45 -17.68 12.60 11.20
C ILE A 45 -18.18 11.16 11.14
N SER A 46 -19.32 10.95 10.45
CA SER A 46 -19.91 9.61 10.29
C SER A 46 -18.88 8.63 9.70
N ASN A 47 -18.68 7.51 10.39
CA ASN A 47 -17.62 6.56 10.06
C ASN A 47 -18.05 5.10 10.30
N ILE A 48 -17.36 4.19 9.62
CA ILE A 48 -17.43 2.75 9.81
C ILE A 48 -16.09 2.34 10.43
N LYS A 49 -16.05 2.16 11.76
CA LYS A 49 -14.81 1.78 12.49
C LYS A 49 -13.60 2.68 12.13
N GLY A 50 -13.84 3.98 12.08
CA GLY A 50 -12.85 5.01 11.77
C GLY A 50 -12.69 5.35 10.29
N PHE A 51 -13.21 4.54 9.38
CA PHE A 51 -13.24 4.87 7.94
C PHE A 51 -14.40 5.80 7.63
N ARG A 52 -14.14 6.92 6.96
CA ARG A 52 -15.16 7.92 6.67
C ARG A 52 -16.25 7.33 5.76
N LYS A 53 -17.50 7.35 6.23
CA LYS A 53 -18.59 6.53 5.66
C LYS A 53 -18.95 6.95 4.23
N ASP A 54 -19.09 8.24 3.99
CA ASP A 54 -19.37 8.83 2.68
C ASP A 54 -18.28 8.47 1.65
N VAL A 55 -17.01 8.60 2.04
CA VAL A 55 -15.87 8.24 1.17
C VAL A 55 -15.88 6.75 0.82
N VAL A 56 -16.16 5.87 1.79
CA VAL A 56 -16.29 4.43 1.54
C VAL A 56 -17.38 4.14 0.49
N GLU A 57 -18.53 4.81 0.58
CA GLU A 57 -19.64 4.63 -0.36
C GLU A 57 -19.26 5.09 -1.78
N TYR A 58 -18.62 6.24 -1.93
CA TYR A 58 -18.14 6.72 -3.23
C TYR A 58 -17.08 5.79 -3.84
N VAL A 59 -16.11 5.33 -3.05
CA VAL A 59 -15.05 4.44 -3.55
C VAL A 59 -15.63 3.08 -3.97
N LYS A 60 -16.62 2.55 -3.24
CA LYS A 60 -17.34 1.35 -3.67
C LYS A 60 -18.04 1.52 -5.02
N ALA A 61 -18.57 2.71 -5.31
CA ALA A 61 -19.22 2.98 -6.59
C ALA A 61 -18.21 3.00 -7.75
N ILE A 62 -16.97 3.44 -7.50
CA ILE A 62 -15.86 3.42 -8.47
C ILE A 62 -15.42 1.97 -8.79
N LYS A 63 -15.54 1.06 -7.82
CA LYS A 63 -15.11 -0.36 -7.93
C LYS A 63 -13.64 -0.51 -8.34
N PRO A 64 -12.70 0.09 -7.59
CA PRO A 64 -11.28 -0.10 -7.88
C PRO A 64 -10.93 -1.59 -7.81
N ALA A 65 -10.31 -2.11 -8.86
CA ALA A 65 -9.88 -3.51 -8.87
C ALA A 65 -8.72 -3.75 -7.89
N ILE A 66 -7.87 -2.73 -7.71
CA ILE A 66 -6.69 -2.77 -6.85
C ILE A 66 -6.38 -1.36 -6.34
N VAL A 67 -5.81 -1.25 -5.13
CA VAL A 67 -5.36 0.04 -4.59
C VAL A 67 -3.93 -0.04 -4.09
N ARG A 68 -3.08 0.87 -4.59
CA ARG A 68 -1.68 1.06 -4.16
C ARG A 68 -1.62 1.86 -2.85
N TRP A 69 -0.75 1.45 -1.91
CA TRP A 69 -0.48 2.07 -0.59
C TRP A 69 0.88 1.55 -0.04
N PRO A 70 1.60 2.18 0.91
CA PRO A 70 1.34 3.42 1.65
C PRO A 70 1.73 4.69 0.92
N GLY A 71 2.33 4.57 -0.25
CA GLY A 71 2.71 5.74 -0.99
C GLY A 71 3.53 5.49 -2.21
N GLY A 72 3.78 6.63 -2.84
CA GLY A 72 4.93 6.91 -3.64
C GLY A 72 6.05 7.34 -2.71
N ASN A 73 6.36 8.63 -2.64
CA ASN A 73 7.55 9.11 -1.94
C ASN A 73 7.55 8.74 -0.44
N PHE A 74 6.39 8.78 0.22
CA PHE A 74 6.26 8.40 1.64
C PHE A 74 6.79 6.98 1.92
N ALA A 75 6.57 6.04 1.00
CA ALA A 75 6.97 4.64 1.19
C ALA A 75 8.49 4.49 1.34
N SER A 76 9.29 5.40 0.79
CA SER A 76 10.77 5.36 0.82
C SER A 76 11.38 5.68 2.19
N GLY A 77 10.56 6.13 3.16
CA GLY A 77 10.96 6.40 4.54
C GLY A 77 10.08 5.72 5.59
N TYR A 78 9.12 4.89 5.16
CA TYR A 78 8.12 4.28 6.03
C TYR A 78 8.58 2.91 6.54
N HIS A 79 8.52 2.71 7.86
CA HIS A 79 8.79 1.41 8.48
C HIS A 79 7.48 0.77 8.95
N PHE A 80 7.10 -0.37 8.38
CA PHE A 80 5.75 -0.92 8.59
C PHE A 80 5.44 -1.26 10.05
N ILE A 81 6.48 -1.56 10.83
CA ILE A 81 6.39 -1.87 12.27
C ILE A 81 5.82 -0.68 13.06
N ASP A 82 6.08 0.55 12.61
CA ASP A 82 5.59 1.78 13.25
C ASP A 82 4.06 1.90 13.10
N GLY A 83 3.48 1.28 12.07
CA GLY A 83 2.06 1.33 11.74
C GLY A 83 1.22 0.13 12.21
N ILE A 84 1.75 -0.78 13.03
CA ILE A 84 1.00 -1.96 13.50
C ILE A 84 0.87 -2.00 15.03
N GLY A 85 -0.05 -2.84 15.52
CA GLY A 85 -0.31 -2.96 16.96
C GLY A 85 -1.13 -1.81 17.56
N PRO A 86 -1.17 -1.70 18.90
CA PRO A 86 -2.00 -0.69 19.59
C PRO A 86 -1.63 0.74 19.17
N ARG A 87 -2.59 1.50 18.63
CA ARG A 87 -2.37 2.86 18.10
C ARG A 87 -1.71 3.81 19.11
N ASN A 88 -2.08 3.70 20.39
CA ASN A 88 -1.50 4.52 21.46
C ASN A 88 -0.02 4.20 21.78
N LYS A 89 0.55 3.16 21.17
CA LYS A 89 1.98 2.80 21.28
C LYS A 89 2.75 3.04 19.99
N ARG A 90 2.06 3.47 18.92
CA ARG A 90 2.70 3.76 17.63
C ARG A 90 3.43 5.09 17.71
N PRO A 91 4.65 5.20 17.17
CA PRO A 91 5.42 6.43 17.22
C PRO A 91 4.86 7.47 16.26
N ILE A 92 4.97 8.74 16.61
CA ILE A 92 4.86 9.84 15.64
C ILE A 92 6.22 9.97 14.94
N LYS A 93 6.21 10.01 13.61
CA LYS A 93 7.44 10.09 12.80
C LYS A 93 7.41 11.37 11.95
N LEU A 94 8.57 11.93 11.65
CA LEU A 94 8.69 12.96 10.62
C LEU A 94 8.75 12.25 9.26
N ASP A 95 7.77 12.50 8.41
CA ASP A 95 7.82 12.13 7.01
C ASP A 95 8.70 13.13 6.25
N LEU A 96 9.80 12.64 5.68
CA LEU A 96 10.75 13.46 4.93
C LEU A 96 10.30 13.72 3.49
N ALA A 97 9.36 12.95 2.96
CA ALA A 97 8.85 13.15 1.61
C ALA A 97 7.98 14.41 1.52
N TRP A 98 7.08 14.59 2.49
CA TRP A 98 6.12 15.70 2.51
C TRP A 98 6.36 16.70 3.63
N ASN A 99 7.38 16.47 4.48
CA ASN A 99 7.71 17.30 5.64
C ASN A 99 6.52 17.46 6.60
N GLU A 100 5.84 16.35 6.86
CA GLU A 100 4.66 16.26 7.74
C GLU A 100 4.92 15.33 8.93
N TYR A 101 4.13 15.48 10.00
CA TYR A 101 4.15 14.53 11.11
C TYR A 101 3.18 13.38 10.85
N GLU A 102 3.72 12.17 10.70
CA GLU A 102 2.95 10.94 10.53
C GLU A 102 2.60 10.33 11.90
N SER A 103 1.30 10.25 12.21
CA SER A 103 0.81 9.71 13.48
C SER A 103 0.83 8.18 13.59
N ASN A 104 0.95 7.49 12.46
CA ASN A 104 0.84 6.05 12.29
C ASN A 104 -0.48 5.43 12.78
N ASN A 105 -1.53 6.23 12.97
CA ASN A 105 -2.86 5.73 13.37
C ASN A 105 -3.54 4.87 12.30
N PHE A 106 -3.15 5.06 11.03
CA PHE A 106 -3.53 4.21 9.92
C PHE A 106 -2.29 3.46 9.43
N GLY A 107 -2.27 2.14 9.51
CA GLY A 107 -1.18 1.33 8.96
C GLY A 107 -1.69 0.09 8.25
N THR A 108 -0.85 -0.94 8.16
CA THR A 108 -1.15 -2.18 7.42
C THR A 108 -2.52 -2.76 7.78
N ASP A 109 -2.82 -2.84 9.07
CA ASP A 109 -4.04 -3.47 9.59
C ASP A 109 -5.30 -2.68 9.23
N GLU A 110 -5.23 -1.35 9.31
CA GLU A 110 -6.31 -0.44 8.89
C GLU A 110 -6.49 -0.46 7.37
N PHE A 111 -5.40 -0.41 6.60
CA PHE A 111 -5.43 -0.49 5.14
C PHE A 111 -6.13 -1.77 4.67
N ILE A 112 -5.75 -2.93 5.19
CA ILE A 112 -6.37 -4.21 4.79
C ILE A 112 -7.86 -4.26 5.20
N LYS A 113 -8.22 -3.74 6.38
CA LYS A 113 -9.62 -3.60 6.79
C LYS A 113 -10.41 -2.73 5.79
N TRP A 114 -9.84 -1.62 5.35
CA TRP A 114 -10.47 -0.72 4.38
C TRP A 114 -10.60 -1.37 3.00
N ILE A 115 -9.56 -2.05 2.51
CA ILE A 115 -9.59 -2.79 1.24
C ILE A 115 -10.71 -3.84 1.22
N ARG A 116 -10.85 -4.60 2.30
CA ARG A 116 -11.94 -5.57 2.47
C ARG A 116 -13.30 -4.90 2.52
N LEU A 117 -13.39 -3.74 3.19
CA LEU A 117 -14.62 -2.97 3.27
C LEU A 117 -15.10 -2.50 1.90
N ILE A 118 -14.19 -2.02 1.03
CA ILE A 118 -14.53 -1.52 -0.32
C ILE A 118 -14.61 -2.63 -1.39
N GLY A 119 -14.18 -3.85 -1.08
CA GLY A 119 -14.20 -4.97 -2.03
C GLY A 119 -13.10 -4.91 -3.10
N SER A 120 -11.94 -4.35 -2.77
CA SER A 120 -10.78 -4.21 -3.67
C SER A 120 -9.68 -5.23 -3.32
N GLN A 121 -8.63 -5.29 -4.14
CA GLN A 121 -7.36 -5.94 -3.80
C GLN A 121 -6.32 -4.94 -3.28
N PRO A 122 -5.39 -5.38 -2.40
CA PRO A 122 -4.29 -4.53 -1.94
C PRO A 122 -3.08 -4.61 -2.89
N TYR A 123 -2.42 -3.47 -3.10
CA TYR A 123 -1.08 -3.36 -3.65
C TYR A 123 -0.20 -2.62 -2.62
N ILE A 124 0.70 -3.34 -1.95
CA ILE A 124 1.59 -2.76 -0.93
C ILE A 124 2.96 -2.41 -1.54
N VAL A 125 3.47 -1.22 -1.25
CA VAL A 125 4.82 -0.79 -1.64
C VAL A 125 5.75 -0.89 -0.43
N VAL A 126 6.83 -1.68 -0.54
CA VAL A 126 7.85 -1.79 0.51
C VAL A 126 8.85 -0.64 0.43
N ASN A 127 9.41 -0.28 1.58
CA ASN A 127 10.45 0.74 1.68
C ASN A 127 11.77 0.21 1.12
N ALA A 128 12.05 0.56 -0.14
CA ALA A 128 13.35 0.37 -0.77
C ALA A 128 14.14 1.68 -0.91
N GLY A 129 13.80 2.69 -0.11
CA GLY A 129 14.59 3.91 0.04
C GLY A 129 15.64 3.71 1.14
N ASN A 130 15.26 4.03 2.38
CA ASN A 130 16.12 3.81 3.55
C ASN A 130 15.84 2.50 4.32
N GLY A 131 14.89 1.67 3.85
CA GLY A 131 14.59 0.34 4.38
C GLY A 131 15.53 -0.76 3.87
N SER A 132 15.26 -2.01 4.27
CA SER A 132 16.07 -3.17 3.91
C SER A 132 15.27 -4.32 3.25
N PRO A 133 15.93 -5.21 2.47
CA PRO A 133 15.30 -6.43 1.96
C PRO A 133 14.70 -7.31 3.07
N GLU A 134 15.36 -7.35 4.23
CA GLU A 134 14.90 -8.09 5.41
C GLU A 134 13.61 -7.48 5.97
N GLU A 135 13.53 -6.16 6.11
CA GLU A 135 12.30 -5.47 6.56
C GLU A 135 11.13 -5.75 5.60
N ALA A 136 11.38 -5.72 4.29
CA ALA A 136 10.37 -6.06 3.30
C ALA A 136 9.88 -7.51 3.44
N ALA A 137 10.81 -8.46 3.65
CA ALA A 137 10.50 -9.86 3.88
C ALA A 137 9.68 -10.07 5.18
N HIS A 138 10.02 -9.35 6.25
CA HIS A 138 9.23 -9.35 7.49
C HIS A 138 7.80 -8.83 7.28
N TRP A 139 7.61 -7.85 6.40
CA TRP A 139 6.27 -7.38 6.06
C TRP A 139 5.47 -8.42 5.26
N VAL A 140 6.12 -9.14 4.33
CA VAL A 140 5.51 -10.29 3.65
C VAL A 140 5.14 -11.38 4.66
N GLU A 141 6.02 -11.65 5.64
CA GLU A 141 5.74 -12.63 6.71
C GLU A 141 4.52 -12.21 7.53
N TYR A 142 4.52 -10.96 8.01
CA TYR A 142 3.44 -10.36 8.78
C TYR A 142 2.11 -10.46 8.03
N THR A 143 2.09 -10.25 6.72
CA THR A 143 0.86 -10.20 5.93
C THR A 143 0.38 -11.56 5.45
N ASN A 144 1.28 -12.50 5.11
CA ASN A 144 0.89 -13.69 4.34
C ASN A 144 1.09 -15.04 5.08
N ARG A 145 1.97 -15.12 6.08
CA ARG A 145 2.16 -16.39 6.82
C ARG A 145 1.00 -16.66 7.79
N ILE A 146 0.61 -17.92 7.93
CA ILE A 146 -0.54 -18.33 8.76
C ILE A 146 -0.26 -18.11 10.26
N GLY A 147 0.95 -18.42 10.73
CA GLY A 147 1.38 -18.34 12.14
C GLY A 147 2.63 -19.17 12.38
N GLY A 148 3.11 -19.21 13.62
CA GLY A 148 4.27 -20.02 14.05
C GLY A 148 5.62 -19.37 13.78
N THR A 149 5.62 -18.11 13.35
CA THR A 149 6.80 -17.26 13.16
C THR A 149 6.54 -15.89 13.79
N TYR A 150 7.61 -15.16 14.14
CA TYR A 150 7.49 -13.96 14.96
C TYR A 150 6.51 -12.93 14.39
N TYR A 151 6.63 -12.54 13.12
CA TYR A 151 5.80 -11.49 12.54
C TYR A 151 4.38 -11.97 12.23
N ALA A 152 4.23 -13.24 11.84
CA ALA A 152 2.90 -13.85 11.68
C ALA A 152 2.14 -13.88 13.02
N ASP A 153 2.81 -14.28 14.09
CA ASP A 153 2.23 -14.33 15.43
C ASP A 153 2.03 -12.92 16.02
N LEU A 154 2.84 -11.95 15.60
CA LEU A 154 2.63 -10.54 15.91
C LEU A 154 1.31 -10.02 15.31
N ARG A 155 1.03 -10.32 14.03
CA ARG A 155 -0.26 -10.01 13.38
C ARG A 155 -1.42 -10.63 14.18
N ARG A 156 -1.29 -11.91 14.53
CA ARG A 156 -2.31 -12.64 15.30
C ARG A 156 -2.53 -12.03 16.69
N LYS A 157 -1.45 -11.66 17.38
CA LYS A 157 -1.46 -10.98 18.69
C LYS A 157 -2.22 -9.66 18.63
N TYR A 158 -2.13 -8.94 17.51
CA TYR A 158 -2.85 -7.68 17.29
C TYR A 158 -4.31 -7.87 16.84
N GLY A 159 -4.83 -9.10 16.91
CA GLY A 159 -6.25 -9.41 16.66
C GLY A 159 -6.56 -9.85 15.24
N HIS A 160 -5.53 -10.10 14.42
CA HIS A 160 -5.66 -10.40 13.01
C HIS A 160 -5.18 -11.84 12.72
N LYS A 161 -6.05 -12.80 13.06
CA LYS A 161 -5.71 -14.24 13.07
C LYS A 161 -5.32 -14.77 11.69
N GLU A 162 -6.18 -14.51 10.71
CA GLU A 162 -5.98 -14.98 9.34
C GLU A 162 -4.97 -14.12 8.59
N PRO A 163 -4.17 -14.71 7.69
CA PRO A 163 -3.32 -13.93 6.78
C PRO A 163 -4.16 -12.99 5.92
N TYR A 164 -3.55 -11.89 5.52
CA TYR A 164 -4.12 -10.90 4.62
C TYR A 164 -4.05 -11.30 3.16
N ASN A 165 -3.09 -12.17 2.80
CA ASN A 165 -2.92 -12.74 1.46
C ASN A 165 -2.68 -11.66 0.39
N VAL A 166 -1.75 -10.75 0.65
CA VAL A 166 -1.35 -9.69 -0.29
C VAL A 166 -0.53 -10.30 -1.42
N LYS A 167 -1.00 -10.13 -2.66
CA LYS A 167 -0.39 -10.73 -3.86
C LYS A 167 0.44 -9.77 -4.69
N LEU A 168 0.08 -8.49 -4.72
CA LEU A 168 0.83 -7.50 -5.50
C LEU A 168 1.66 -6.62 -4.57
N TRP A 169 2.96 -6.58 -4.87
CA TRP A 169 3.93 -5.80 -4.12
C TRP A 169 4.72 -4.89 -5.06
N GLY A 170 5.09 -3.73 -4.56
CA GLY A 170 5.98 -2.77 -5.23
C GLY A 170 7.25 -2.65 -4.43
N ILE A 171 8.39 -2.62 -5.11
CA ILE A 171 9.70 -2.48 -4.49
C ILE A 171 10.15 -1.04 -4.69
N GLY A 172 9.97 -0.23 -3.64
CA GLY A 172 10.29 1.20 -3.66
C GLY A 172 9.35 2.04 -4.52
N ASN A 173 9.69 3.33 -4.60
CA ASN A 173 9.01 4.31 -5.43
C ASN A 173 10.04 5.20 -6.12
N GLU A 174 9.95 5.30 -7.45
CA GLU A 174 10.68 6.29 -8.27
C GLU A 174 12.11 6.58 -7.79
N LEU A 175 12.85 5.51 -7.45
CA LEU A 175 14.15 5.62 -6.79
C LEU A 175 15.22 6.28 -7.68
N TYR A 176 14.93 6.59 -8.94
CA TYR A 176 15.83 7.30 -9.83
C TYR A 176 15.89 8.81 -9.56
N GLY A 177 14.93 9.39 -8.83
CA GLY A 177 14.85 10.83 -8.62
C GLY A 177 15.60 11.30 -7.39
N GLU A 178 16.42 12.35 -7.50
CA GLU A 178 17.22 12.90 -6.39
C GLU A 178 16.39 13.43 -5.21
N TRP A 179 15.10 13.72 -5.44
CA TRP A 179 14.16 14.09 -4.37
C TRP A 179 13.77 12.90 -3.48
N GLN A 180 14.05 11.67 -3.91
CA GLN A 180 13.60 10.46 -3.23
C GLN A 180 14.53 10.11 -2.07
N ILE A 181 13.94 9.73 -0.94
CA ILE A 181 14.69 9.17 0.19
C ILE A 181 15.39 7.89 -0.29
N GLY A 182 16.72 7.84 -0.20
CA GLY A 182 17.49 6.67 -0.63
C GLY A 182 17.49 6.44 -2.15
N PHE A 183 17.44 7.51 -2.95
CA PHE A 183 17.55 7.41 -4.41
C PHE A 183 18.81 6.63 -4.86
N CYS A 184 18.70 5.96 -6.01
CA CYS A 184 19.80 5.31 -6.71
C CYS A 184 20.59 6.33 -7.50
N VAL A 185 21.92 6.29 -7.42
CA VAL A 185 22.78 7.16 -8.24
C VAL A 185 22.73 6.80 -9.72
N ASP A 186 22.40 5.55 -10.05
CA ASP A 186 22.20 5.08 -11.43
C ASP A 186 21.23 3.89 -11.54
N GLY A 187 20.94 3.49 -12.78
CA GLY A 187 20.06 2.37 -13.07
C GLY A 187 20.58 1.00 -12.62
N ARG A 188 21.90 0.80 -12.51
CA ARG A 188 22.50 -0.47 -12.05
C ARG A 188 22.27 -0.66 -10.56
N GLU A 189 22.41 0.40 -9.78
CA GLU A 189 22.09 0.37 -8.36
C GLU A 189 20.61 0.07 -8.13
N CYS A 190 19.71 0.73 -8.86
CA CYS A 190 18.27 0.46 -8.80
C CYS A 190 17.93 -0.99 -9.16
N ALA A 191 18.56 -1.55 -10.20
CA ALA A 191 18.36 -2.95 -10.57
C ALA A 191 18.85 -3.91 -9.48
N ARG A 192 20.06 -3.70 -8.95
CA ARG A 192 20.63 -4.53 -7.87
C ARG A 192 19.72 -4.50 -6.63
N ARG A 193 19.32 -3.30 -6.20
CA ARG A 193 18.43 -3.13 -5.04
C ARG A 193 17.10 -3.86 -5.26
N THR A 194 16.48 -3.71 -6.42
CA THR A 194 15.21 -4.37 -6.74
C THR A 194 15.34 -5.91 -6.64
N ILE A 195 16.43 -6.47 -7.15
CA ILE A 195 16.70 -7.91 -7.10
C ILE A 195 16.86 -8.39 -5.66
N GLU A 196 17.59 -7.67 -4.81
CA GLU A 196 17.81 -8.02 -3.40
C GLU A 196 16.49 -8.09 -2.63
N PHE A 197 15.65 -7.07 -2.76
CA PHE A 197 14.31 -7.06 -2.16
C PHE A 197 13.43 -8.19 -2.68
N ALA A 198 13.37 -8.37 -4.01
CA ALA A 198 12.54 -9.41 -4.62
C ALA A 198 12.94 -10.81 -4.15
N ASN A 199 14.25 -11.08 -4.01
CA ASN A 199 14.76 -12.37 -3.57
C ASN A 199 14.34 -12.68 -2.13
N GLU A 200 14.52 -11.75 -1.19
CA GLU A 200 14.16 -11.98 0.22
C GLU A 200 12.64 -12.10 0.40
N MET A 201 11.86 -11.24 -0.27
CA MET A 201 10.39 -11.33 -0.24
C MET A 201 9.88 -12.66 -0.77
N LYS A 202 10.43 -13.15 -1.90
CA LYS A 202 10.00 -14.42 -2.51
C LYS A 202 10.40 -15.66 -1.71
N LYS A 203 11.45 -15.59 -0.89
CA LYS A 203 11.77 -16.69 0.06
C LYS A 203 10.68 -16.83 1.13
N VAL A 204 10.01 -15.74 1.49
CA VAL A 204 8.90 -15.75 2.44
C VAL A 204 7.59 -16.16 1.76
N ASP A 205 7.27 -15.62 0.60
CA ASP A 205 6.10 -16.02 -0.18
C ASP A 205 6.41 -15.98 -1.68
N GLY A 206 6.53 -17.16 -2.30
CA GLY A 206 6.82 -17.31 -3.72
C GLY A 206 5.58 -17.39 -4.63
N SER A 207 4.37 -17.24 -4.05
CA SER A 207 3.10 -17.30 -4.79
C SER A 207 2.74 -16.04 -5.54
#